data_AF-A0AAP6HGH5-F1
#
_entry.id   AF-A0AAP6HGH5-F1
#
_cell.length_a   1.000
_cell.length_b   1.000
_cell.length_c   1.000
_cell.angle_alpha   90.00
_cell.angle_beta   90.00
_cell.angle_gamma   90.00
#
_symmetry.space_group_name_H-M   'P 1'
#
loop_
_entity.id
_entity.type
_entity.pdbx_description
1 polymer ?
#
loop_
_entity_poly.entity_id
_entity_poly.type
_entity_poly.pdbx_seq_one_letter_code
_entity_poly.pdbx_strand_id
1 'polypeptide(L)'
;MKKAFYLSSIIFMITSCSSFSKSSKETKFGNERGYQSVYNRAVNFKSLTFGDFKFALRNKEYKKLRTNNTEFKNILFYGRTDEPAYEYFVLLNPKEKKIDTSKYFVKDTIIKNNNFILLISNYAPKSDIKFISENIFEY
;
A
#
# COMPACT_ATOMS: atom_id res chain seq x y z
N MET A 1 -43.78 -20.33 35.84
CA MET A 1 -44.03 -19.98 34.42
C MET A 1 -42.87 -19.13 33.94
N LYS A 2 -42.18 -19.58 32.88
CA LYS A 2 -40.88 -19.08 32.42
C LYS A 2 -41.05 -17.72 31.74
N LYS A 3 -40.44 -16.65 32.26
CA LYS A 3 -40.38 -15.36 31.58
C LYS A 3 -39.31 -15.46 30.50
N ALA A 4 -39.74 -15.41 29.24
CA ALA A 4 -38.86 -15.46 28.07
C ALA A 4 -37.98 -14.21 28.03
N PHE A 5 -36.67 -14.43 28.06
CA PHE A 5 -35.66 -13.40 27.90
C PHE A 5 -35.45 -13.19 26.38
N TYR A 6 -36.07 -12.16 25.81
CA TYR A 6 -35.79 -11.77 24.43
C TYR A 6 -34.47 -11.00 24.39
N LEU A 7 -33.37 -11.74 24.24
CA LEU A 7 -32.06 -11.18 23.98
C LEU A 7 -32.00 -10.76 22.49
N SER A 8 -32.35 -9.51 22.21
CA SER A 8 -32.17 -8.92 20.87
C SER A 8 -30.67 -8.78 20.59
N SER A 9 -30.11 -9.77 19.91
CA SER A 9 -28.72 -9.80 19.45
C SER A 9 -28.58 -8.83 18.27
N ILE A 10 -28.27 -7.57 18.56
CA ILE A 10 -27.81 -6.61 17.56
C ILE A 10 -26.40 -7.03 17.15
N ILE A 11 -26.31 -7.82 16.08
CA ILE A 11 -25.05 -8.12 15.39
C ILE A 11 -24.61 -6.82 14.69
N PHE A 12 -23.83 -6.01 15.40
CA PHE A 12 -23.03 -4.96 14.78
C PHE A 12 -21.99 -5.65 13.87
N MET A 13 -22.32 -5.80 12.58
CA MET A 13 -21.30 -6.03 11.56
C MET A 13 -20.44 -4.77 11.50
N ILE A 14 -19.37 -4.77 12.30
CA ILE A 14 -18.30 -3.79 12.19
C ILE A 14 -17.66 -4.02 10.82
N THR A 15 -18.14 -3.30 9.82
CA THR A 15 -17.54 -3.28 8.49
C THR A 15 -16.18 -2.61 8.65
N SER A 16 -15.15 -3.43 8.89
CA SER A 16 -13.78 -2.96 8.91
C SER A 16 -13.43 -2.53 7.50
N CYS A 17 -13.70 -1.26 7.18
CA CYS A 17 -13.26 -0.63 5.95
C CYS A 17 -11.72 -0.67 5.95
N SER A 18 -11.18 -1.50 5.07
CA SER A 18 -9.74 -1.64 4.87
C SER A 18 -9.22 -0.44 4.08
N SER A 19 -8.09 0.14 4.51
CA SER A 19 -7.37 1.14 3.69
C SER A 19 -6.74 0.50 2.45
N PHE A 20 -6.54 -0.82 2.48
CA PHE A 20 -6.00 -1.59 1.37
C PHE A 20 -7.09 -1.99 0.37
N SER A 21 -6.74 -1.91 -0.91
CA SER A 21 -7.53 -2.45 -2.02
C SER A 21 -7.78 -3.95 -1.85
N LYS A 22 -8.85 -4.48 -2.45
CA LYS A 22 -9.11 -5.93 -2.42
C LYS A 22 -7.97 -6.72 -3.05
N SER A 23 -7.39 -6.19 -4.13
CA SER A 23 -6.28 -6.81 -4.88
C SER A 23 -4.98 -6.88 -4.10
N SER A 24 -4.78 -6.07 -3.05
CA SER A 24 -3.56 -6.09 -2.21
C SER A 24 -3.15 -7.49 -1.74
N LYS A 25 -4.13 -8.36 -1.45
CA LYS A 25 -3.90 -9.73 -0.98
C LYS A 25 -3.25 -10.65 -2.01
N GLU A 26 -3.30 -10.26 -3.28
CA GLU A 26 -2.72 -10.98 -4.42
C GLU A 26 -1.32 -10.48 -4.78
N THR A 27 -0.84 -9.45 -4.09
CA THR A 27 0.53 -8.96 -4.23
C THR A 27 1.49 -10.02 -3.71
N LYS A 28 2.52 -10.28 -4.51
CA LYS A 28 3.57 -11.25 -4.24
C LYS A 28 4.93 -10.59 -4.32
N PHE A 29 5.90 -11.25 -3.71
CA PHE A 29 7.29 -10.83 -3.61
C PHE A 29 8.19 -11.87 -4.26
N GLY A 30 9.33 -11.44 -4.79
CA GLY A 30 10.33 -12.31 -5.41
C GLY A 30 11.67 -11.59 -5.54
N ASN A 31 12.69 -12.25 -6.11
CA ASN A 31 13.95 -11.61 -6.43
C ASN A 31 14.11 -11.52 -7.95
N GLU A 32 14.51 -10.36 -8.45
CA GLU A 32 14.76 -10.15 -9.88
C GLU A 32 15.91 -9.15 -10.04
N ARG A 33 16.91 -9.52 -10.87
CA ARG A 33 18.11 -8.71 -11.12
C ARG A 33 18.87 -8.29 -9.85
N GLY A 34 18.81 -9.10 -8.79
CA GLY A 34 19.42 -8.79 -7.49
C GLY A 34 18.59 -7.86 -6.60
N TYR A 35 17.41 -7.43 -7.05
CA TYR A 35 16.50 -6.55 -6.31
C TYR A 35 15.26 -7.30 -5.84
N GLN A 36 14.55 -6.70 -4.88
CA GLN A 36 13.25 -7.18 -4.43
C GLN A 36 12.19 -6.81 -5.48
N SER A 37 11.59 -7.81 -6.11
CA SER A 37 10.42 -7.63 -6.96
C SER A 37 9.14 -7.62 -6.13
N VAL A 38 8.21 -6.75 -6.50
CA VAL A 38 6.84 -6.69 -5.98
C VAL A 38 5.90 -6.73 -7.18
N TYR A 39 4.97 -7.68 -7.20
CA TYR A 39 4.08 -7.85 -8.36
C TYR A 39 2.67 -8.27 -7.96
N ASN A 40 1.69 -7.80 -8.73
CA ASN A 40 0.29 -8.12 -8.56
C ASN A 40 -0.32 -8.41 -9.94
N ARG A 41 -0.47 -9.70 -10.26
CA ARG A 41 -0.94 -10.14 -11.59
C ARG A 41 -2.37 -9.74 -11.87
N ALA A 42 -3.23 -9.69 -10.83
CA ALA A 42 -4.65 -9.35 -11.00
C ALA A 42 -4.85 -7.94 -11.55
N VAL A 43 -3.93 -7.02 -11.26
CA VAL A 43 -3.99 -5.63 -11.72
C VAL A 43 -2.86 -5.26 -12.69
N ASN A 44 -2.10 -6.25 -13.17
CA ASN A 44 -0.98 -6.07 -14.09
C ASN A 44 0.06 -5.07 -13.56
N PHE A 45 0.38 -5.17 -12.27
CA PHE A 45 1.39 -4.33 -11.62
C PHE A 45 2.67 -5.15 -11.37
N LYS A 46 3.83 -4.53 -11.62
CA LYS A 46 5.15 -5.03 -11.22
C LYS A 46 6.08 -3.85 -10.92
N SER A 47 7.01 -4.05 -10.00
CA SER A 47 8.08 -3.10 -9.67
C SER A 47 9.30 -3.81 -9.08
N LEU A 48 10.46 -3.15 -9.16
CA LEU A 48 11.63 -3.48 -8.37
C LEU A 48 11.87 -2.44 -7.27
N THR A 49 12.43 -2.90 -6.16
CA THR A 49 12.82 -2.09 -5.01
C THR A 49 13.96 -2.75 -4.23
N PHE A 50 14.41 -2.13 -3.16
CA PHE A 50 15.48 -2.63 -2.31
C PHE A 50 15.01 -3.75 -1.37
N GLY A 51 15.93 -4.64 -0.96
CA GLY A 51 15.63 -5.84 -0.17
C GLY A 51 15.39 -5.60 1.32
N ASP A 52 15.68 -4.40 1.81
CA ASP A 52 15.52 -3.96 3.19
C ASP A 52 14.09 -3.49 3.51
N PHE A 53 13.23 -3.37 2.48
CA PHE A 53 11.83 -3.00 2.66
C PHE A 53 11.01 -4.09 3.37
N LYS A 54 10.33 -3.67 4.44
CA LYS A 54 9.21 -4.40 5.05
C LYS A 54 7.91 -3.96 4.40
N PHE A 55 7.07 -4.93 4.04
CA PHE A 55 5.82 -4.66 3.34
C PHE A 55 4.58 -4.91 4.20
N ALA A 56 3.54 -4.13 3.94
CA ALA A 56 2.19 -4.41 4.39
C ALA A 56 1.25 -4.54 3.20
N LEU A 57 0.42 -5.57 3.22
CA LEU A 57 -0.67 -5.82 2.28
C LEU A 57 -2.04 -5.70 2.98
N ARG A 58 -2.06 -5.52 4.30
CA ARG A 58 -3.27 -5.42 5.11
C ARG A 58 -3.09 -4.43 6.26
N ASN A 59 -4.21 -3.89 6.76
CA ASN A 59 -4.23 -2.96 7.89
C ASN A 59 -3.47 -3.46 9.14
N LYS A 60 -3.47 -4.76 9.43
CA LYS A 60 -2.77 -5.33 10.58
C LYS A 60 -1.26 -5.13 10.49
N GLU A 61 -0.67 -5.40 9.33
CA GLU A 61 0.76 -5.21 9.07
C GLU A 61 1.08 -3.71 9.00
N TYR A 62 0.24 -2.94 8.31
CA TYR A 62 0.42 -1.50 8.16
C TYR A 62 0.48 -0.78 9.51
N LYS A 63 -0.40 -1.14 10.45
CA LYS A 63 -0.40 -0.59 11.81
C LYS A 63 0.88 -0.90 12.59
N LYS A 64 1.58 -2.00 12.27
CA LYS A 64 2.84 -2.36 12.92
C LYS A 64 4.04 -1.64 12.32
N LEU A 65 3.99 -1.37 11.01
CA LEU A 65 5.12 -0.77 10.29
C LEU A 65 5.06 0.76 10.29
N ARG A 66 3.88 1.37 10.16
CA ARG A 66 3.74 2.82 10.02
C ARG A 66 4.17 3.57 11.29
N THR A 67 4.88 4.68 11.11
CA THR A 67 5.13 5.64 12.20
C THR A 67 4.09 6.74 12.26
N ASN A 68 3.53 7.10 11.10
CA ASN A 68 2.54 8.17 10.99
C ASN A 68 1.19 7.59 10.59
N ASN A 69 0.11 8.20 11.09
CA ASN A 69 -1.24 7.82 10.70
C ASN A 69 -1.60 8.55 9.40
N THR A 70 -1.22 7.98 8.26
CA THR A 70 -1.65 8.51 6.95
C THR A 70 -2.93 7.82 6.48
N GLU A 71 -3.89 8.62 6.01
CA GLU A 71 -5.26 8.19 5.68
C GLU A 71 -5.45 7.75 4.22
N PHE A 72 -4.40 7.27 3.56
CA PHE A 72 -4.54 6.78 2.19
C PHE A 72 -5.50 5.58 2.12
N LYS A 73 -6.31 5.58 1.06
CA LYS A 73 -7.26 4.50 0.73
C LYS A 73 -6.87 3.84 -0.59
N ASN A 74 -7.38 2.63 -0.80
CA ASN A 74 -7.06 1.76 -1.92
C ASN A 74 -5.56 1.46 -2.08
N ILE A 75 -4.86 1.27 -0.97
CA ILE A 75 -3.45 0.88 -0.97
C ILE A 75 -3.33 -0.51 -1.61
N LEU A 76 -2.51 -0.64 -2.66
CA LEU A 76 -2.14 -1.94 -3.23
C LEU A 76 -1.10 -2.62 -2.34
N PHE A 77 -0.08 -1.87 -1.94
CA PHE A 77 0.86 -2.24 -0.89
C PHE A 77 1.55 -1.00 -0.31
N TYR A 78 2.13 -1.19 0.86
CA TYR A 78 2.95 -0.23 1.58
C TYR A 78 4.33 -0.83 1.83
N GLY A 79 5.39 -0.05 1.63
CA GLY A 79 6.76 -0.44 1.94
C GLY A 79 7.41 0.55 2.92
N ARG A 80 8.19 0.04 3.86
CA ARG A 80 9.00 0.83 4.79
C ARG A 80 10.38 0.24 5.02
N THR A 81 11.38 1.10 5.15
CA THR A 81 12.73 0.80 5.65
C THR A 81 12.92 1.34 7.07
N ASP A 82 13.91 0.82 7.80
CA ASP A 82 14.27 1.31 9.13
C ASP A 82 15.51 2.23 9.10
N GLU A 83 16.46 2.00 8.19
CA GLU A 83 17.74 2.74 8.12
C GLU A 83 18.23 2.93 6.66
N PRO A 84 18.15 4.14 6.08
CA PRO A 84 17.41 5.30 6.59
C PRO A 84 15.90 5.01 6.63
N ALA A 85 15.21 5.53 7.64
CA ALA A 85 13.77 5.31 7.79
C ALA A 85 12.97 6.16 6.80
N TYR A 86 12.33 5.51 5.83
CA TYR A 86 11.35 6.15 4.96
C TYR A 86 10.31 5.15 4.49
N GLU A 87 9.28 5.64 3.78
CA GLU A 87 8.15 4.82 3.38
C GLU A 87 7.68 5.18 1.98
N TYR A 88 7.02 4.22 1.34
CA TYR A 88 6.31 4.47 0.11
C TYR A 88 5.02 3.65 0.01
N PHE A 89 4.10 4.17 -0.81
CA PHE A 89 2.80 3.58 -1.08
C PHE A 89 2.63 3.40 -2.58
N VAL A 90 1.93 2.34 -2.96
CA VAL A 90 1.30 2.24 -4.28
C VAL A 90 -0.21 2.20 -4.06
N LEU A 91 -0.91 3.18 -4.60
CA LEU A 91 -2.37 3.27 -4.56
C LEU A 91 -2.96 2.74 -5.87
N LEU A 92 -4.05 2.00 -5.79
CA LEU A 92 -4.79 1.46 -6.93
C LEU A 92 -6.15 2.16 -7.05
N ASN A 93 -6.43 2.81 -8.17
CA ASN A 93 -7.68 3.51 -8.44
C ASN A 93 -8.13 4.40 -7.25
N PRO A 94 -7.27 5.29 -6.71
CA PRO A 94 -7.64 6.17 -5.62
C PRO A 94 -8.74 7.14 -6.08
N LYS A 95 -9.80 7.28 -5.28
CA LYS A 95 -10.91 8.23 -5.55
C LYS A 95 -10.53 9.67 -5.22
N GLU A 96 -9.72 9.86 -4.18
CA GLU A 96 -9.27 11.16 -3.70
C GLU A 96 -7.79 11.31 -4.02
N LYS A 97 -7.42 12.41 -4.69
CA LYS A 97 -6.04 12.71 -5.11
C LYS A 97 -5.39 13.84 -4.30
N LYS A 98 -6.00 14.31 -3.20
CA LYS A 98 -5.40 15.36 -2.35
C LYS A 98 -4.20 14.77 -1.61
N ILE A 99 -3.05 14.81 -2.27
CA ILE A 99 -1.77 14.35 -1.77
C ILE A 99 -0.94 15.58 -1.44
N ASP A 100 -0.38 15.59 -0.23
CA ASP A 100 0.51 16.64 0.23
C ASP A 100 1.91 16.46 -0.40
N THR A 101 2.18 17.19 -1.49
CA THR A 101 3.44 17.13 -2.24
C THR A 101 4.64 17.66 -1.45
N SER A 102 4.41 18.38 -0.34
CA SER A 102 5.49 18.76 0.58
C SER A 102 6.04 17.56 1.35
N LYS A 103 5.25 16.49 1.51
CA LYS A 103 5.62 15.26 2.23
C LYS A 103 5.98 14.10 1.33
N TYR A 104 5.46 14.08 0.10
CA TYR A 104 5.61 12.96 -0.81
C TYR A 104 6.04 13.40 -2.20
N PHE A 105 7.02 12.68 -2.75
CA PHE A 105 7.20 12.57 -4.18
C PHE A 105 6.03 11.74 -4.75
N VAL A 106 5.46 12.22 -5.85
CA VAL A 106 4.27 11.63 -6.47
C VAL A 106 4.56 11.29 -7.92
N LYS A 107 4.24 10.06 -8.33
CA LYS A 107 4.25 9.62 -9.73
C LYS A 107 3.02 8.77 -9.99
N ASP A 108 2.27 9.05 -11.05
CA ASP A 108 1.11 8.26 -11.45
C ASP A 108 1.24 7.67 -12.85
N THR A 109 0.44 6.63 -13.11
CA THR A 109 0.34 6.00 -14.43
C THR A 109 -0.99 5.27 -14.58
N ILE A 110 -1.33 4.89 -15.81
CA ILE A 110 -2.49 4.04 -16.12
C ILE A 110 -1.99 2.79 -16.85
N ILE A 111 -2.34 1.60 -16.33
CA ILE A 111 -2.02 0.30 -16.94
C ILE A 111 -3.29 -0.51 -17.07
N LYS A 112 -3.68 -0.87 -18.30
CA LYS A 112 -4.91 -1.66 -18.59
C LYS A 112 -6.13 -1.16 -17.80
N ASN A 113 -6.40 0.14 -17.88
CA ASN A 113 -7.50 0.84 -17.23
C ASN A 113 -7.43 0.94 -15.70
N ASN A 114 -6.34 0.50 -15.07
CA ASN A 114 -6.06 0.75 -13.67
C ASN A 114 -5.17 1.98 -13.53
N ASN A 115 -5.62 2.96 -12.75
CA ASN A 115 -4.82 4.10 -12.34
C ASN A 115 -3.98 3.73 -11.12
N PHE A 116 -2.68 3.97 -11.17
CA PHE A 116 -1.76 3.76 -10.06
C PHE A 116 -1.12 5.08 -9.66
N ILE A 117 -0.95 5.27 -8.35
CA ILE A 117 -0.18 6.40 -7.81
C ILE A 117 0.89 5.84 -6.87
N LEU A 118 2.15 6.10 -7.21
CA LEU A 118 3.31 5.93 -6.35
C LEU A 118 3.49 7.18 -5.49
N LEU A 119 3.62 6.97 -4.18
CA LEU A 119 3.94 8.01 -3.20
C LEU A 119 5.20 7.59 -2.45
N ILE A 120 6.29 8.34 -2.55
CA ILE A 120 7.51 8.09 -1.77
C ILE A 120 7.69 9.26 -0.80
N SER A 121 7.91 8.99 0.48
CA SER A 121 8.11 10.09 1.43
C SER A 121 9.38 10.88 1.09
N ASN A 122 9.32 12.20 1.26
CA ASN A 122 10.44 13.11 0.96
C ASN A 122 11.65 12.94 1.92
N TYR A 123 11.53 12.05 2.92
CA TYR A 123 12.63 11.62 3.78
C TYR A 123 13.56 10.61 3.10
N ALA A 124 13.10 9.97 2.03
CA ALA A 124 13.89 9.00 1.28
C ALA A 124 15.14 9.67 0.65
N PRO A 125 16.29 8.97 0.60
CA PRO A 125 17.43 9.44 -0.16
C PRO A 125 17.06 9.70 -1.63
N LYS A 126 17.65 10.74 -2.23
CA LYS A 126 17.36 11.10 -3.63
C LYS A 126 17.65 9.96 -4.60
N SER A 127 18.69 9.16 -4.33
CA SER A 127 19.02 7.95 -5.08
C SER A 127 17.87 6.94 -5.08
N ASP A 128 17.23 6.78 -3.93
CA ASP A 128 16.20 5.77 -3.71
C ASP A 128 14.89 6.22 -4.35
N ILE A 129 14.53 7.50 -4.20
CA ILE A 129 13.40 8.11 -4.91
C ILE A 129 13.57 7.87 -6.41
N LYS A 130 14.75 8.17 -6.95
CA LYS A 130 15.05 7.97 -8.37
C LYS A 130 14.89 6.51 -8.75
N PHE A 131 15.58 5.59 -8.08
CA PHE A 131 15.55 4.16 -8.38
C PHE A 131 14.13 3.59 -8.34
N ILE A 132 13.39 3.82 -7.25
CA ILE A 132 12.02 3.32 -7.09
C ILE A 132 11.13 3.92 -8.17
N SER A 133 11.22 5.23 -8.43
CA SER A 133 10.39 5.87 -9.45
C SER A 133 10.71 5.43 -10.89
N GLU A 134 11.92 4.99 -11.18
CA GLU A 134 12.33 4.50 -12.50
C GLU A 134 12.02 3.01 -12.71
N ASN A 135 11.97 2.22 -11.63
CA ASN A 135 11.70 0.77 -11.68
C ASN A 135 10.32 0.39 -11.10
N ILE A 136 9.41 1.35 -11.01
CA ILE A 136 7.99 1.11 -10.75
C ILE A 136 7.25 0.95 -12.09
N PHE A 137 6.21 0.13 -12.11
CA PHE A 137 5.35 -0.07 -13.29
C PHE A 137 6.05 -0.74 -14.47
N GLU A 138 6.99 -1.66 -14.19
CA GLU A 138 7.60 -2.49 -15.22
C GLU A 138 6.57 -3.44 -15.83
N TYR A 139 6.65 -3.70 -17.14
CA TYR A 139 5.77 -4.60 -17.88
C TYR A 139 6.55 -5.51 -18.82
#